data_AF-A0A7N5P2R9-F1
#
_entry.id   AF-A0A7N5P2R9-F1
#
_cell.length_a   1.000
_cell.length_b   1.000
_cell.length_c   1.000
_cell.angle_alpha   90.00
_cell.angle_beta   90.00
_cell.angle_gamma   90.00
#
_symmetry.space_group_name_H-M   'P 1'
#
loop_
_entity.id
_entity.type
_entity.pdbx_description
1 polymer ?
#
loop_
_entity_poly.entity_id
_entity_poly.type
_entity_poly.pdbx_seq_one_letter_code
_entity_poly.pdbx_strand_id
1 'polypeptide(L)'
;MGLLLPLVLCTLAACCGARSPTAPPLPSPVRPRGCNDSDVLTAAGFALQDINRDRKDGYVLSLNRVSDVHEHRQVGLGSLFYLTLDVLETDCHVLSRKAWKDCGVRHLHRSVYGQCKALFYVNKPARVVYLPAYNCTLRPVSRRRIHRMCPDCPSPSATDLSDPSVREAALESLAKYNSESTSKQYSLVQVIQASSQWVVGPSYFVEYLIKESPCTKSQASSCALQPPDSEPVGLCKGSLIKAGIEKFVSVTCDFFEQQVPAPGGEDPTANQDPAHLPGVEESQQKIVAPTPNSPPKAVPKGSVQCLPDLDDEKKPEDAQENSPVEAFPVKLDLTTDPRGESLDVSFLFLGPMEEKLLVLPFPKEEQRSAKCPGPAQQNNPLILPP
;
A
#
# COMPACT_ATOMS: atom_id res chain seq x y z
N MET A 1 57.29 43.43 -49.97
CA MET A 1 55.89 43.08 -49.62
C MET A 1 55.70 41.55 -49.56
N GLY A 2 56.49 40.82 -48.76
CA GLY A 2 56.51 39.33 -48.88
C GLY A 2 56.79 38.54 -47.61
N LEU A 3 56.83 39.15 -46.42
CA LEU A 3 57.09 38.40 -45.17
C LEU A 3 56.14 38.71 -44.00
N LEU A 4 55.19 39.63 -44.17
CA LEU A 4 54.24 39.99 -43.10
C LEU A 4 52.94 39.16 -43.11
N LEU A 5 52.61 38.53 -44.25
CA LEU A 5 51.40 37.71 -44.39
C LEU A 5 51.42 36.37 -43.62
N PRO A 6 52.54 35.60 -43.55
CA PRO A 6 52.53 34.29 -42.87
C PRO A 6 52.54 34.41 -41.34
N LEU A 7 53.05 35.52 -40.79
CA LEU A 7 53.09 35.78 -39.34
C LEU A 7 51.71 36.13 -38.76
N VAL A 8 50.84 36.78 -39.56
CA VAL A 8 49.47 37.10 -39.15
C VAL A 8 48.57 35.86 -39.19
N LEU A 9 48.78 34.92 -40.13
CA LEU A 9 48.04 33.66 -40.14
C LEU A 9 48.43 32.71 -38.98
N CYS A 10 49.69 32.71 -38.54
CA CYS A 10 50.11 31.87 -37.40
C CYS A 10 49.55 32.36 -36.06
N THR A 11 49.28 33.65 -35.90
CA THR A 11 48.71 34.20 -34.65
C THR A 11 47.20 34.00 -34.56
N LEU A 12 46.47 33.96 -35.68
CA LEU A 12 45.05 33.62 -35.71
C LEU A 12 44.77 32.13 -35.44
N ALA A 13 45.68 31.23 -35.80
CA ALA A 13 45.55 29.80 -35.54
C ALA A 13 45.75 29.42 -34.05
N ALA A 14 46.47 30.26 -33.28
CA ALA A 14 46.71 30.01 -31.85
C ALA A 14 45.53 30.41 -30.93
N CYS A 15 44.55 31.17 -31.43
CA CYS A 15 43.37 31.58 -30.67
C CYS A 15 42.16 30.64 -30.87
N CYS A 16 42.22 29.71 -31.83
CA CYS A 16 41.20 28.70 -32.05
C CYS A 16 41.54 27.42 -31.26
N GLY A 17 41.68 27.56 -29.94
CA GLY A 17 41.60 26.41 -29.06
C GLY A 17 40.16 25.90 -29.09
N ALA A 18 39.91 24.83 -29.87
CA ALA A 18 38.65 24.12 -29.84
C ALA A 18 38.43 23.59 -28.41
N ARG A 19 37.66 24.33 -27.60
CA ARG A 19 37.07 23.78 -26.39
C ARG A 19 36.10 22.71 -26.88
N SER A 20 36.47 21.45 -26.69
CA SER A 20 35.52 20.34 -26.79
C SER A 20 34.27 20.74 -26.01
N PRO A 21 33.05 20.49 -26.52
CA PRO A 21 31.85 20.63 -25.71
C PRO A 21 32.09 19.88 -24.41
N THR A 22 32.00 20.58 -23.27
CA THR A 22 32.06 19.92 -21.97
C THR A 22 31.00 18.83 -22.03
N ALA A 23 31.41 17.56 -21.99
CA ALA A 23 30.47 16.46 -21.94
C ALA A 23 29.46 16.78 -20.81
N PRO A 24 28.15 16.64 -21.04
CA PRO A 24 27.18 16.90 -19.99
C PRO A 24 27.61 16.12 -18.74
N PRO A 25 27.58 16.74 -17.55
CA PRO A 25 28.03 16.09 -16.33
C PRO A 25 27.34 14.72 -16.24
N LEU A 26 28.16 13.67 -16.10
CA LEU A 26 27.67 12.30 -16.03
C LEU A 26 26.64 12.23 -14.88
N PRO A 27 25.45 11.62 -15.10
CA PRO A 27 24.47 11.43 -14.04
C PRO A 27 25.13 10.89 -12.78
N SER A 28 24.75 11.42 -11.61
CA SER A 28 25.19 10.88 -10.33
C SER A 28 24.94 9.37 -10.31
N PRO A 29 25.94 8.54 -10.03
CA PRO A 29 25.75 7.10 -10.08
C PRO A 29 24.74 6.67 -9.00
N VAL A 30 23.85 5.75 -9.37
CA VAL A 30 23.00 5.03 -8.43
C VAL A 30 23.89 4.13 -7.58
N ARG A 31 23.82 4.26 -6.25
CA ARG A 31 24.71 3.54 -5.33
C ARG A 31 23.94 2.50 -4.52
N PRO A 32 24.40 1.24 -4.45
CA PRO A 32 23.80 0.26 -3.55
C PRO A 32 24.00 0.67 -2.08
N ARG A 33 23.01 0.39 -1.24
CA ARG A 33 23.03 0.72 0.20
C ARG A 33 22.90 -0.53 1.08
N GLY A 34 23.11 -0.38 2.38
CA GLY A 34 22.86 -1.46 3.33
C GLY A 34 21.38 -1.56 3.67
N CYS A 35 20.79 -2.75 3.57
CA CYS A 35 19.37 -2.95 3.85
C CYS A 35 19.00 -2.76 5.33
N ASN A 36 19.98 -2.79 6.23
CA ASN A 36 19.82 -2.57 7.66
C ASN A 36 20.25 -1.15 8.11
N ASP A 37 20.55 -0.24 7.17
CA ASP A 37 20.87 1.15 7.51
C ASP A 37 19.61 1.85 8.07
N SER A 38 19.76 2.68 9.12
CA SER A 38 18.61 3.30 9.80
C SER A 38 17.82 4.25 8.89
N ASP A 39 18.49 4.98 8.01
CA ASP A 39 17.85 5.88 7.03
C ASP A 39 17.09 5.09 5.96
N VAL A 40 17.60 3.94 5.53
CA VAL A 40 16.93 3.01 4.60
C VAL A 40 15.67 2.43 5.23
N LEU A 41 15.74 1.89 6.47
CA LEU A 41 14.58 1.34 7.15
C LEU A 41 13.48 2.41 7.38
N THR A 42 13.90 3.65 7.64
CA THR A 42 12.98 4.79 7.78
C THR A 42 12.30 5.11 6.45
N ALA A 43 13.07 5.20 5.35
CA ALA A 43 12.53 5.42 4.01
C ALA A 43 11.58 4.30 3.58
N ALA A 44 11.93 3.02 3.83
CA ALA A 44 11.08 1.87 3.56
C ALA A 44 9.77 1.92 4.35
N GLY A 45 9.83 2.32 5.62
CA GLY A 45 8.64 2.48 6.46
C GLY A 45 7.68 3.55 5.94
N PHE A 46 8.19 4.71 5.51
CA PHE A 46 7.37 5.76 4.92
C PHE A 46 6.83 5.37 3.54
N ALA A 47 7.66 4.78 2.68
CA ALA A 47 7.23 4.28 1.38
C ALA A 47 6.06 3.30 1.53
N LEU A 48 6.17 2.31 2.43
CA LEU A 48 5.10 1.34 2.68
C LEU A 48 3.84 1.98 3.27
N GLN A 49 4.00 2.98 4.14
CA GLN A 49 2.86 3.73 4.67
C GLN A 49 2.10 4.47 3.55
N ASP A 50 2.81 5.10 2.62
CA ASP A 50 2.19 5.80 1.50
C ASP A 50 1.56 4.83 0.48
N ILE A 51 2.19 3.67 0.24
CA ILE A 51 1.58 2.56 -0.53
C ILE A 51 0.23 2.16 0.09
N ASN A 52 0.20 1.93 1.40
CA ASN A 52 -1.05 1.54 2.09
C ASN A 52 -2.12 2.64 2.09
N ARG A 53 -1.72 3.92 2.06
CA ARG A 53 -2.65 5.05 1.97
C ARG A 53 -3.26 5.20 0.59
N ASP A 54 -2.49 4.95 -0.45
CA ASP A 54 -2.94 5.04 -1.84
C ASP A 54 -3.99 3.96 -2.20
N ARG A 55 -3.86 2.78 -1.58
CA ARG A 55 -4.77 1.65 -1.81
C ARG A 55 -6.19 1.91 -1.30
N LYS A 56 -7.17 1.42 -2.07
CA LYS A 56 -8.60 1.47 -1.77
C LYS A 56 -9.22 0.10 -1.46
N ASP A 57 -8.50 -0.98 -1.77
CA ASP A 57 -8.95 -2.36 -1.58
C ASP A 57 -7.85 -3.27 -1.04
N GLY A 58 -8.29 -4.35 -0.39
CA GLY A 58 -7.47 -5.35 0.28
C GLY A 58 -6.99 -4.92 1.67
N TYR A 59 -5.95 -5.59 2.15
CA TYR A 59 -5.44 -5.41 3.51
C TYR A 59 -4.13 -4.63 3.56
N VAL A 60 -3.88 -3.97 4.69
CA VAL A 60 -2.66 -3.22 4.96
C VAL A 60 -1.45 -4.16 4.90
N LEU A 61 -0.39 -3.72 4.22
CA LEU A 61 0.89 -4.45 4.14
C LEU A 61 1.82 -4.02 5.26
N SER A 62 2.49 -4.99 5.87
CA SER A 62 3.58 -4.82 6.83
C SER A 62 4.93 -5.12 6.16
N LEU A 63 5.98 -4.44 6.62
CA LEU A 63 7.34 -4.61 6.11
C LEU A 63 7.99 -5.82 6.79
N ASN A 64 8.36 -6.85 6.04
CA ASN A 64 9.12 -7.98 6.58
C ASN A 64 10.63 -7.69 6.59
N ARG A 65 11.18 -7.31 5.43
CA ARG A 65 12.56 -6.85 5.26
C ARG A 65 12.72 -5.98 4.03
N VAL A 66 13.80 -5.21 3.99
CA VAL A 66 14.30 -4.60 2.75
C VAL A 66 15.14 -5.66 2.03
N SER A 67 14.73 -6.06 0.84
CA SER A 67 15.41 -7.08 0.03
C SER A 67 16.59 -6.48 -0.74
N ASP A 68 16.40 -5.28 -1.27
CA ASP A 68 17.45 -4.51 -1.94
C ASP A 68 17.15 -3.01 -1.87
N VAL A 69 18.20 -2.20 -1.97
CA VAL A 69 18.08 -0.74 -1.96
C VAL A 69 19.22 -0.08 -2.72
N HIS A 70 18.85 0.90 -3.55
CA HIS A 70 19.79 1.83 -4.15
C HIS A 70 19.40 3.27 -3.88
N GLU A 71 20.40 4.13 -3.71
CA GLU A 71 20.25 5.57 -3.50
C GLU A 71 20.82 6.32 -4.71
N HIS A 72 19.99 7.15 -5.33
CA HIS A 72 20.38 8.11 -6.34
C HIS A 72 20.34 9.51 -5.74
N ARG A 73 21.52 10.07 -5.44
CA ARG A 73 21.64 11.44 -4.92
C ARG A 73 21.38 12.47 -6.01
N GLN A 74 20.37 13.29 -5.76
CA GLN A 74 19.96 14.38 -6.64
C GLN A 74 20.72 15.65 -6.23
N VAL A 75 21.36 16.30 -7.18
CA VAL A 75 22.19 17.49 -6.91
C VAL A 75 21.29 18.60 -6.36
N GLY A 76 21.50 18.99 -5.09
CA GLY A 76 20.70 20.02 -4.41
C GLY A 76 19.29 19.59 -3.98
N LEU A 77 18.79 18.46 -4.50
CA LEU A 77 17.40 18.02 -4.30
C LEU A 77 17.25 16.84 -3.32
N GLY A 78 18.33 16.33 -2.75
CA GLY A 78 18.24 15.23 -1.78
C GLY A 78 18.46 13.87 -2.44
N SER A 79 17.59 12.88 -2.19
CA SER A 79 17.85 11.49 -2.59
C SER A 79 16.59 10.78 -3.07
N LEU A 80 16.72 10.06 -4.18
CA LEU A 80 15.72 9.13 -4.69
C LEU A 80 16.16 7.70 -4.37
N PHE A 81 15.34 6.98 -3.62
CA PHE A 81 15.58 5.58 -3.27
C PHE A 81 14.82 4.65 -4.21
N TYR A 82 15.51 3.61 -4.67
CA TYR A 82 14.95 2.47 -5.38
C TYR A 82 14.89 1.33 -4.36
N LEU A 83 13.69 1.04 -3.88
CA LEU A 83 13.45 0.11 -2.78
C LEU A 83 12.83 -1.17 -3.31
N THR A 84 13.39 -2.32 -2.93
CA THR A 84 12.75 -3.62 -3.07
C THR A 84 12.41 -4.12 -1.67
N LEU A 85 11.12 -4.23 -1.37
CA LEU A 85 10.58 -4.52 -0.05
C LEU A 85 9.88 -5.88 -0.06
N ASP A 86 10.24 -6.76 0.85
CA ASP A 86 9.46 -7.97 1.10
C ASP A 86 8.38 -7.65 2.13
N VAL A 87 7.13 -7.91 1.77
CA VAL A 87 5.95 -7.47 2.51
C VAL A 87 5.04 -8.63 2.90
N LEU A 88 4.27 -8.43 3.97
CA LEU A 88 3.30 -9.38 4.50
C LEU A 88 1.94 -8.71 4.65
N GLU A 89 0.89 -9.40 4.29
CA GLU A 89 -0.48 -8.95 4.54
C GLU A 89 -0.85 -9.03 6.02
N THR A 90 -1.52 -8.00 6.52
CA THR A 90 -2.01 -7.91 7.90
C THR A 90 -3.52 -8.21 7.98
N ASP A 91 -4.05 -8.18 9.19
CA ASP A 91 -5.46 -8.39 9.50
C ASP A 91 -6.31 -7.10 9.50
N CYS A 92 -5.73 -5.98 9.09
CA CYS A 92 -6.39 -4.69 8.92
C CYS A 92 -6.76 -4.43 7.46
N HIS A 93 -8.02 -4.06 7.19
CA HIS A 93 -8.40 -3.57 5.86
C HIS A 93 -7.80 -2.19 5.57
N VAL A 94 -7.43 -1.87 4.34
CA VAL A 94 -6.83 -0.55 3.99
C VAL A 94 -7.76 0.63 4.29
N LEU A 95 -9.07 0.41 4.25
CA LEU A 95 -10.08 1.41 4.60
C LEU A 95 -10.08 1.78 6.10
N SER A 96 -9.50 0.95 6.97
CA SER A 96 -9.33 1.29 8.39
C SER A 96 -8.34 2.43 8.62
N ARG A 97 -7.46 2.72 7.64
CA ARG A 97 -6.40 3.73 7.70
C ARG A 97 -5.41 3.58 8.88
N LYS A 98 -5.44 2.44 9.58
CA LYS A 98 -4.49 2.11 10.64
C LYS A 98 -3.07 2.04 10.10
N ALA A 99 -2.10 2.43 10.94
CA ALA A 99 -0.71 2.25 10.58
C ALA A 99 -0.38 0.74 10.56
N TRP A 100 0.49 0.32 9.64
CA TRP A 100 0.84 -1.10 9.49
C TRP A 100 1.48 -1.72 10.74
N LYS A 101 2.04 -0.90 11.64
CA LYS A 101 2.60 -1.34 12.93
C LYS A 101 1.53 -1.68 13.96
N ASP A 102 0.32 -1.14 13.81
CA ASP A 102 -0.81 -1.40 14.69
C ASP A 102 -1.65 -2.59 14.22
N CYS A 103 -1.22 -3.24 13.14
CA CYS A 103 -1.93 -4.33 12.47
C CYS A 103 -1.16 -5.63 12.63
N GLY A 104 -1.87 -6.70 12.99
CA GLY A 104 -1.29 -8.02 13.19
C GLY A 104 -0.97 -8.67 11.86
N VAL A 105 0.23 -9.23 11.71
CA VAL A 105 0.55 -10.08 10.55
C VAL A 105 -0.30 -11.35 10.63
N ARG A 106 -0.89 -11.76 9.50
CA ARG A 106 -1.74 -12.96 9.45
C ARG A 106 -0.98 -14.22 9.84
N HIS A 107 -1.68 -15.16 10.47
CA HIS A 107 -1.15 -16.50 10.75
C HIS A 107 -0.70 -17.20 9.45
N LEU A 108 0.32 -18.05 9.59
CA LEU A 108 0.99 -18.70 8.47
C LEU A 108 0.05 -19.34 7.44
N HIS A 109 -0.96 -20.08 7.89
CA HIS A 109 -1.92 -20.77 7.01
C HIS A 109 -2.87 -19.83 6.22
N ARG A 110 -2.90 -18.54 6.56
CA ARG A 110 -3.65 -17.47 5.87
C ARG A 110 -2.73 -16.35 5.37
N SER A 111 -1.42 -16.52 5.44
CA SER A 111 -0.49 -15.48 5.05
C SER A 111 -0.52 -15.23 3.55
N VAL A 112 -0.57 -13.95 3.20
CA VAL A 112 -0.30 -13.44 1.85
C VAL A 112 1.00 -12.65 1.95
N TYR A 113 1.94 -12.93 1.08
CA TYR A 113 3.28 -12.37 1.10
C TYR A 113 3.72 -12.01 -0.30
N GLY A 114 4.74 -11.16 -0.42
CA GLY A 114 5.30 -10.87 -1.73
C GLY A 114 6.30 -9.74 -1.68
N GLN A 115 6.48 -9.11 -2.84
CA GLN A 115 7.50 -8.10 -3.02
C GLN A 115 6.90 -6.83 -3.63
N CYS A 116 7.33 -5.68 -3.11
CA CYS A 116 7.02 -4.36 -3.64
C CYS A 116 8.31 -3.70 -4.12
N LYS A 117 8.28 -3.13 -5.31
CA LYS A 117 9.26 -2.15 -5.75
C LYS A 117 8.67 -0.76 -5.53
N ALA A 118 9.49 0.19 -5.09
CA ALA A 118 9.07 1.57 -4.87
C ALA A 118 10.19 2.55 -5.21
N LEU A 119 9.82 3.66 -5.84
CA LEU A 119 10.65 4.86 -5.96
C LEU A 119 10.23 5.81 -4.85
N PHE A 120 11.14 6.17 -3.95
CA PHE A 120 10.83 7.01 -2.80
C PHE A 120 11.80 8.18 -2.70
N TYR A 121 11.27 9.39 -2.83
CA TYR A 121 12.03 10.64 -2.79
C TYR A 121 12.06 11.22 -1.39
N VAL A 122 13.25 11.64 -0.95
CA VAL A 122 13.48 12.27 0.35
C VAL A 122 14.38 13.49 0.19
N ASN A 123 13.87 14.65 0.59
CA ASN A 123 14.64 15.88 0.75
C ASN A 123 14.56 16.31 2.22
N LYS A 124 15.58 15.94 3.02
CA LYS A 124 15.63 16.23 4.46
C LYS A 124 15.65 17.73 4.77
N PRO A 125 16.48 18.57 4.11
CA PRO A 125 16.47 20.02 4.34
C PRO A 125 15.10 20.66 4.14
N ALA A 126 14.38 20.28 3.08
CA ALA A 126 13.05 20.80 2.77
C ALA A 126 11.92 20.08 3.52
N ARG A 127 12.23 19.00 4.27
CA ARG A 127 11.25 18.12 4.94
C ARG A 127 10.21 17.53 3.98
N VAL A 128 10.62 17.26 2.75
CA VAL A 128 9.77 16.66 1.72
C VAL A 128 10.04 15.16 1.64
N VAL A 129 8.96 14.39 1.64
CA VAL A 129 8.96 12.98 1.26
C VAL A 129 7.86 12.75 0.23
N TYR A 130 8.12 11.91 -0.76
CA TYR A 130 7.18 11.65 -1.84
C TYR A 130 7.39 10.26 -2.42
N LEU A 131 6.30 9.58 -2.77
CA LEU A 131 6.30 8.28 -3.43
C LEU A 131 5.87 8.46 -4.90
N PRO A 132 6.82 8.72 -5.84
CA PRO A 132 6.51 8.82 -7.26
C PRO A 132 5.76 7.62 -7.84
N ALA A 133 6.22 6.41 -7.53
CA ALA A 133 5.70 5.20 -8.11
C ALA A 133 6.00 3.97 -7.25
N TYR A 134 5.11 2.98 -7.31
CA TYR A 134 5.32 1.69 -6.68
C TYR A 134 4.60 0.59 -7.46
N ASN A 135 5.03 -0.65 -7.29
CA ASN A 135 4.28 -1.80 -7.77
C ASN A 135 4.53 -2.98 -6.84
N CYS A 136 3.50 -3.75 -6.53
CA CYS A 136 3.58 -4.89 -5.63
C CYS A 136 2.98 -6.13 -6.27
N THR A 137 3.69 -7.26 -6.17
CA THR A 137 3.18 -8.58 -6.53
C THR A 137 3.11 -9.43 -5.27
N LEU A 138 1.91 -9.88 -4.93
CA LEU A 138 1.59 -10.70 -3.75
C LEU A 138 1.11 -12.08 -4.17
N ARG A 139 1.30 -13.08 -3.29
CA ARG A 139 0.77 -14.44 -3.42
C ARG A 139 0.32 -14.97 -2.07
N PRO A 140 -0.76 -15.76 -2.01
CA PRO A 140 -1.04 -16.55 -0.83
C PRO A 140 0.03 -17.62 -0.63
N VAL A 141 0.26 -18.02 0.62
CA VAL A 141 1.07 -19.19 0.93
C VAL A 141 0.53 -20.44 0.22
N SER A 142 1.41 -21.34 -0.22
CA SER A 142 1.01 -22.57 -0.89
C SER A 142 0.14 -23.43 0.03
N ARG A 143 -1.10 -23.69 -0.40
CA ARG A 143 -2.05 -24.52 0.35
C ARG A 143 -1.50 -25.92 0.58
N ARG A 144 -0.84 -26.48 -0.42
CA ARG A 144 -0.20 -27.80 -0.33
C ARG A 144 0.89 -27.84 0.74
N ARG A 145 1.72 -26.79 0.82
CA ARG A 145 2.78 -26.70 1.85
C ARG A 145 2.19 -26.54 3.25
N ILE A 146 1.14 -25.73 3.38
CA ILE A 146 0.40 -25.61 4.64
C ILE A 146 -0.22 -26.94 5.04
N HIS A 147 -0.95 -27.61 4.15
CA HIS A 147 -1.60 -28.89 4.44
C HIS A 147 -0.61 -30.00 4.85
N ARG A 148 0.60 -30.01 4.27
CA ARG A 148 1.66 -30.95 4.69
C ARG A 148 2.16 -30.74 6.12
N MET A 149 2.11 -29.50 6.60
CA MET A 149 2.60 -29.11 7.92
C MET A 149 1.49 -29.05 8.97
N CYS A 150 0.29 -28.64 8.56
CA CYS A 150 -0.90 -28.49 9.38
C CYS A 150 -2.13 -28.93 8.55
N PRO A 151 -2.43 -30.24 8.51
CA PRO A 151 -3.58 -30.77 7.78
C PRO A 151 -4.91 -30.22 8.29
N ASP A 152 -4.99 -29.95 9.59
CA ASP A 152 -6.20 -29.45 10.24
C ASP A 152 -6.33 -27.92 10.17
N CYS A 153 -5.38 -27.18 9.61
CA CYS A 153 -5.48 -25.71 9.56
C CYS A 153 -6.61 -25.28 8.59
N PRO A 154 -7.33 -24.18 8.88
CA PRO A 154 -8.34 -23.65 7.97
C PRO A 154 -7.73 -23.36 6.60
N SER A 155 -8.33 -23.89 5.53
CA SER A 155 -7.87 -23.63 4.16
C SER A 155 -8.76 -22.56 3.52
N PRO A 156 -8.17 -21.51 2.92
CA PRO A 156 -8.92 -20.69 1.97
C PRO A 156 -9.20 -21.51 0.72
N SER A 157 -10.37 -21.39 0.11
CA SER A 157 -10.68 -21.94 -1.22
C SER A 157 -11.27 -20.84 -2.10
N ALA A 158 -10.91 -20.77 -3.39
CA ALA A 158 -11.50 -19.76 -4.29
C ALA A 158 -13.01 -20.01 -4.50
N THR A 159 -13.43 -21.26 -4.32
CA THR A 159 -14.82 -21.71 -4.31
C THR A 159 -15.57 -21.21 -3.06
N ASP A 160 -14.86 -20.82 -2.00
CA ASP A 160 -15.47 -20.41 -0.72
C ASP A 160 -16.30 -19.14 -0.87
N LEU A 161 -15.85 -18.13 -1.64
CA LEU A 161 -16.67 -16.91 -1.83
C LEU A 161 -17.99 -17.16 -2.59
N SER A 162 -18.05 -18.25 -3.37
CA SER A 162 -19.27 -18.72 -4.04
C SER A 162 -20.03 -19.80 -3.26
N ASP A 163 -19.46 -20.33 -2.17
CA ASP A 163 -20.09 -21.36 -1.34
C ASP A 163 -21.30 -20.76 -0.60
N PRO A 164 -22.51 -21.33 -0.76
CA PRO A 164 -23.69 -20.91 0.00
C PRO A 164 -23.45 -20.87 1.52
N SER A 165 -22.60 -21.74 2.04
CA SER A 165 -22.27 -21.84 3.47
C SER A 165 -21.44 -20.66 3.98
N VAL A 166 -20.59 -20.09 3.11
CA VAL A 166 -19.82 -18.88 3.43
C VAL A 166 -20.75 -17.67 3.47
N ARG A 167 -21.69 -17.60 2.54
CA ARG A 167 -22.75 -16.57 2.58
C ARG A 167 -23.65 -16.75 3.81
N GLU A 168 -24.05 -17.97 4.14
CA GLU A 168 -24.78 -18.30 5.38
C GLU A 168 -24.00 -17.80 6.60
N ALA A 169 -22.72 -18.13 6.71
CA ALA A 169 -21.88 -17.71 7.82
C ALA A 169 -21.83 -16.18 7.97
N ALA A 170 -21.62 -15.43 6.88
CA ALA A 170 -21.58 -13.97 6.91
C ALA A 170 -22.94 -13.35 7.30
N LEU A 171 -24.05 -13.90 6.79
CA LEU A 171 -25.39 -13.41 7.11
C LEU A 171 -25.80 -13.74 8.55
N GLU A 172 -25.53 -14.96 9.03
CA GLU A 172 -25.82 -15.36 10.41
C GLU A 172 -24.96 -14.57 11.42
N SER A 173 -23.66 -14.38 11.15
CA SER A 173 -22.79 -13.59 12.02
C SER A 173 -23.19 -12.13 12.05
N LEU A 174 -23.58 -11.53 10.91
CA LEU A 174 -24.09 -10.17 10.85
C LEU A 174 -25.44 -10.02 11.56
N ALA A 175 -26.34 -11.01 11.40
CA ALA A 175 -27.61 -11.01 12.10
C ALA A 175 -27.43 -11.05 13.62
N LYS A 176 -26.47 -11.85 14.11
CA LYS A 176 -26.07 -11.85 15.52
C LYS A 176 -25.57 -10.48 15.97
N TYR A 177 -24.66 -9.86 15.22
CA TYR A 177 -24.16 -8.52 15.57
C TYR A 177 -25.28 -7.47 15.64
N ASN A 178 -26.19 -7.48 14.65
CA ASN A 178 -27.33 -6.55 14.60
C ASN A 178 -28.35 -6.79 15.72
N SER A 179 -28.52 -8.03 16.19
CA SER A 179 -29.46 -8.33 17.28
C SER A 179 -28.96 -7.80 18.63
N GLU A 180 -27.64 -7.87 18.84
CA GLU A 180 -26.90 -7.38 20.00
C GLU A 180 -26.70 -5.84 19.96
N SER A 181 -26.71 -5.24 18.76
CA SER A 181 -26.66 -3.78 18.59
C SER A 181 -27.91 -3.08 19.12
N THR A 182 -27.71 -1.95 19.81
CA THR A 182 -28.76 -1.18 20.50
C THR A 182 -29.41 -0.09 19.65
N SER A 183 -28.73 0.43 18.63
CA SER A 183 -29.21 1.62 17.88
C SER A 183 -29.08 1.49 16.37
N LYS A 184 -27.94 1.01 15.87
CA LYS A 184 -27.62 0.94 14.44
C LYS A 184 -27.82 -0.47 13.89
N GLN A 185 -28.27 -0.55 12.64
CA GLN A 185 -28.27 -1.78 11.87
C GLN A 185 -27.27 -1.67 10.72
N TYR A 186 -26.76 -2.82 10.30
CA TYR A 186 -25.78 -2.91 9.23
C TYR A 186 -26.20 -3.93 8.19
N SER A 187 -25.81 -3.69 6.94
CA SER A 187 -26.02 -4.58 5.81
C SER A 187 -24.68 -5.07 5.27
N LEU A 188 -24.67 -6.31 4.78
CA LEU A 188 -23.52 -6.93 4.12
C LEU A 188 -23.23 -6.20 2.79
N VAL A 189 -21.98 -5.78 2.58
CA VAL A 189 -21.52 -5.24 1.29
C VAL A 189 -20.93 -6.37 0.45
N GLN A 190 -19.85 -6.97 0.94
CA GLN A 190 -19.16 -8.07 0.26
C GLN A 190 -18.38 -8.92 1.26
N VAL A 191 -18.26 -10.22 0.98
CA VAL A 191 -17.31 -11.10 1.66
C VAL A 191 -15.98 -10.95 0.94
N ILE A 192 -14.94 -10.57 1.67
CA ILE A 192 -13.60 -10.32 1.12
C ILE A 192 -12.65 -11.48 1.36
N GLN A 193 -12.91 -12.29 2.38
CA GLN A 193 -12.12 -13.49 2.66
C GLN A 193 -12.98 -14.56 3.28
N ALA A 194 -12.69 -15.81 2.94
CA ALA A 194 -13.33 -16.98 3.52
C ALA A 194 -12.31 -18.11 3.66
N SER A 195 -12.53 -18.95 4.67
CA SER A 195 -11.81 -20.21 4.84
C SER A 195 -12.69 -21.20 5.59
N SER A 196 -12.40 -22.49 5.41
CA SER A 196 -13.13 -23.57 6.07
C SER A 196 -12.20 -24.54 6.80
N GLN A 197 -12.75 -25.21 7.80
CA GLN A 197 -12.06 -26.23 8.60
C GLN A 197 -13.08 -27.29 9.04
N TRP A 198 -12.61 -28.51 9.30
CA TRP A 198 -13.44 -29.62 9.77
C TRP A 198 -12.82 -30.30 11.00
N VAL A 199 -13.19 -29.87 12.20
CA VAL A 199 -12.69 -30.46 13.46
C VAL A 199 -13.82 -31.19 14.20
N VAL A 200 -14.75 -30.43 14.78
CA VAL A 200 -15.96 -30.95 15.42
C VAL A 200 -17.17 -31.02 14.47
N GLY A 201 -16.93 -30.66 13.21
CA GLY A 201 -17.89 -30.48 12.13
C GLY A 201 -17.49 -29.30 11.23
N PRO A 202 -18.29 -28.99 10.19
CA PRO A 202 -17.93 -27.95 9.24
C PRO A 202 -17.93 -26.57 9.92
N SER A 203 -16.79 -25.89 9.80
CA SER A 203 -16.53 -24.57 10.38
C SER A 203 -16.16 -23.60 9.26
N TYR A 204 -16.87 -22.48 9.19
CA TYR A 204 -16.65 -21.43 8.20
C TYR A 204 -16.21 -20.16 8.90
N PHE A 205 -15.16 -19.53 8.39
CA PHE A 205 -14.62 -18.27 8.90
C PHE A 205 -14.61 -17.25 7.78
N VAL A 206 -15.20 -16.09 8.02
CA VAL A 206 -15.44 -15.07 7.00
C VAL A 206 -14.99 -13.70 7.46
N GLU A 207 -14.43 -12.92 6.55
CA GLU A 207 -14.17 -11.49 6.72
C GLU A 207 -15.00 -10.75 5.67
N TYR A 208 -15.81 -9.78 6.09
CA TYR A 208 -16.76 -9.10 5.21
C TYR A 208 -16.95 -7.63 5.56
N LEU A 209 -17.15 -6.82 4.53
CA LEU A 209 -17.42 -5.40 4.66
C LEU A 209 -18.90 -5.16 4.96
N ILE A 210 -19.17 -4.17 5.82
CA ILE A 210 -20.52 -3.76 6.19
C ILE A 210 -20.73 -2.28 5.89
N LYS A 211 -22.00 -1.91 5.68
CA LYS A 211 -22.46 -0.52 5.60
C LYS A 211 -23.58 -0.28 6.61
N GLU A 212 -23.69 0.94 7.11
CA GLU A 212 -24.79 1.33 8.00
C GLU A 212 -26.10 1.32 7.20
N SER A 213 -27.09 0.57 7.68
CA SER A 213 -28.42 0.56 7.11
C SER A 213 -29.13 1.88 7.43
N PRO A 214 -29.93 2.46 6.53
CA PRO A 214 -30.59 3.75 6.74
C PRO A 214 -31.68 3.71 7.83
N CYS A 215 -31.88 2.56 8.47
CA CYS A 215 -33.00 2.30 9.35
C CYS A 215 -32.52 1.87 10.73
N THR A 216 -33.12 2.50 11.73
CA THR A 216 -33.01 2.08 13.12
C THR A 216 -33.86 0.83 13.35
N LYS A 217 -33.57 0.09 14.42
CA LYS A 217 -34.28 -1.15 14.79
C LYS A 217 -35.80 -0.99 14.87
N SER A 218 -36.31 0.22 15.17
CA SER A 218 -37.74 0.55 15.25
C SER A 218 -38.42 0.86 13.91
N GLN A 219 -37.68 1.00 12.81
CA GLN A 219 -38.21 1.41 11.49
C GLN A 219 -37.97 0.38 10.38
N ALA A 220 -37.62 -0.86 10.74
CA ALA A 220 -37.26 -1.92 9.79
C ALA A 220 -38.35 -2.22 8.74
N SER A 221 -39.63 -2.03 9.07
CA SER A 221 -40.78 -2.31 8.19
C SER A 221 -41.08 -1.23 7.14
N SER A 222 -40.49 -0.03 7.23
CA SER A 222 -40.77 1.10 6.32
C SER A 222 -39.49 1.68 5.69
N CYS A 223 -38.46 0.85 5.59
CA CYS A 223 -37.12 1.30 5.23
C CYS A 223 -36.98 1.63 3.74
N ALA A 224 -36.62 2.87 3.41
CA ALA A 224 -36.21 3.23 2.05
C ALA A 224 -34.84 2.62 1.72
N LEU A 225 -34.67 2.13 0.50
CA LEU A 225 -33.41 1.58 0.02
C LEU A 225 -32.35 2.69 -0.04
N GLN A 226 -31.19 2.45 0.57
CA GLN A 226 -30.01 3.30 0.39
C GLN A 226 -29.58 3.30 -1.08
N PRO A 227 -29.00 4.41 -1.57
CA PRO A 227 -28.30 4.39 -2.85
C PRO A 227 -27.18 3.33 -2.82
N PRO A 228 -26.93 2.65 -3.96
CA PRO A 228 -25.97 1.56 -4.06
C PRO A 228 -24.54 1.96 -3.68
N ASP A 229 -24.21 3.26 -3.75
CA ASP A 229 -22.85 3.80 -3.64
C ASP A 229 -22.43 4.23 -2.23
N SER A 230 -23.03 3.64 -1.18
CA SER A 230 -22.63 3.95 0.20
C SER A 230 -21.32 3.24 0.56
N GLU A 231 -20.30 4.02 0.92
CA GLU A 231 -18.98 3.52 1.33
C GLU A 231 -19.08 2.53 2.52
N PRO A 232 -18.27 1.45 2.53
CA PRO A 232 -18.17 0.56 3.68
C PRO A 232 -17.80 1.32 4.96
N VAL A 233 -18.48 1.01 6.06
CA VAL A 233 -18.27 1.66 7.36
C VAL A 233 -17.44 0.81 8.32
N GLY A 234 -17.21 -0.47 7.99
CA GLY A 234 -16.42 -1.37 8.81
C GLY A 234 -16.17 -2.73 8.19
N LEU A 235 -15.32 -3.50 8.86
CA LEU A 235 -14.98 -4.89 8.57
C LEU A 235 -15.44 -5.77 9.72
N CYS A 236 -16.16 -6.85 9.43
CA CYS A 236 -16.52 -7.87 10.40
C CYS A 236 -15.78 -9.18 10.14
N LYS A 237 -15.35 -9.83 11.23
CA LYS A 237 -14.82 -11.19 11.26
C LYS A 237 -15.90 -12.09 11.90
N GLY A 238 -16.45 -13.00 11.13
CA GLY A 238 -17.51 -13.91 11.54
C GLY A 238 -17.07 -15.38 11.51
N SER A 239 -17.71 -16.21 12.33
CA SER A 239 -17.60 -17.66 12.19
C SER A 239 -18.92 -18.38 12.40
N LEU A 240 -19.08 -19.51 11.70
CA LEU A 240 -20.19 -20.44 11.84
C LEU A 240 -19.62 -21.86 11.96
N ILE A 241 -19.80 -22.47 13.14
CA ILE A 241 -19.36 -23.83 13.43
C ILE A 241 -20.60 -24.69 13.62
N LYS A 242 -20.73 -25.77 12.83
CA LYS A 242 -21.83 -26.74 12.96
C LYS A 242 -21.29 -28.00 13.64
N ALA A 243 -21.67 -28.23 14.89
CA ALA A 243 -21.26 -29.39 15.68
C ALA A 243 -22.45 -30.32 15.92
N GLY A 244 -22.65 -31.29 15.03
CA GLY A 244 -23.84 -32.15 15.05
C GLY A 244 -25.12 -31.33 14.81
N ILE A 245 -25.96 -31.19 15.85
CA ILE A 245 -27.23 -30.44 15.81
C ILE A 245 -27.02 -28.98 16.26
N GLU A 246 -25.92 -28.70 16.96
CA GLU A 246 -25.64 -27.37 17.51
C GLU A 246 -24.94 -26.47 16.48
N LYS A 247 -25.31 -25.18 16.49
CA LYS A 247 -24.67 -24.13 15.70
C LYS A 247 -24.04 -23.10 16.64
N PHE A 248 -22.76 -22.81 16.43
CA PHE A 248 -22.05 -21.76 17.14
C PHE A 248 -21.70 -20.63 16.17
N VAL A 249 -22.21 -19.43 16.46
CA VAL A 249 -21.97 -18.22 15.67
C VAL A 249 -21.16 -17.23 16.49
N SER A 250 -20.06 -16.72 15.93
CA SER A 250 -19.28 -15.64 16.53
C SER A 250 -19.11 -14.48 15.54
N VAL A 251 -18.97 -13.27 16.07
CA VAL A 251 -18.82 -12.07 15.26
C VAL A 251 -18.03 -11.01 16.03
N THR A 252 -17.16 -10.30 15.34
CA THR A 252 -16.47 -9.10 15.83
C THR A 252 -16.36 -8.12 14.68
N CYS A 253 -16.70 -6.85 14.90
CA CYS A 253 -16.68 -5.84 13.85
C CYS A 253 -15.81 -4.65 14.26
N ASP A 254 -14.92 -4.24 13.36
CA ASP A 254 -14.07 -3.06 13.46
C ASP A 254 -14.59 -1.97 12.51
N PHE A 255 -14.96 -0.81 13.04
CA PHE A 255 -15.43 0.31 12.24
C PHE A 255 -14.26 1.16 11.72
N PHE A 256 -14.41 1.67 10.51
CA PHE A 256 -13.43 2.59 9.94
C PHE A 256 -13.64 3.98 10.53
N GLU A 257 -12.58 4.60 11.02
CA GLU A 257 -12.66 5.96 11.52
C GLU A 257 -12.97 6.91 10.36
N GLN A 258 -14.05 7.69 10.51
CA GLN A 258 -14.32 8.78 9.60
C GLN A 258 -13.21 9.83 9.78
N GLN A 259 -12.54 10.21 8.69
CA GLN A 259 -11.60 11.32 8.72
C GLN A 259 -12.38 12.60 9.04
N VAL A 260 -12.42 12.98 10.32
CA VAL A 260 -12.67 14.36 10.70
C VAL A 260 -11.38 15.11 10.37
N PRO A 261 -11.39 16.11 9.47
CA PRO A 261 -10.25 17.00 9.34
C PRO A 261 -10.00 17.59 10.73
N ALA A 262 -8.84 17.31 11.31
CA ALA A 262 -8.48 17.85 12.61
C ALA A 262 -8.62 19.39 12.57
N PRO A 263 -9.40 20.01 13.47
CA PRO A 263 -9.31 21.45 13.66
C PRO A 263 -7.89 21.74 14.12
N GLY A 264 -7.22 22.68 13.44
CA GLY A 264 -5.93 23.18 13.87
C GLY A 264 -6.00 23.57 15.35
N GLY A 265 -5.04 23.10 16.13
CA GLY A 265 -4.96 23.41 17.55
C GLY A 265 -4.74 24.90 17.75
N GLU A 266 -5.63 25.52 18.53
CA GLU A 266 -5.35 26.76 19.24
C GLU A 266 -5.61 26.49 20.74
N ASP A 267 -4.65 26.91 21.56
CA ASP A 267 -4.60 26.76 23.02
C ASP A 267 -5.78 27.43 23.75
N PRO A 268 -6.15 26.99 24.97
CA PRO A 268 -7.29 27.52 25.71
C PRO A 268 -6.89 28.68 26.62
N THR A 269 -7.61 29.80 26.58
CA THR A 269 -7.66 30.72 27.73
C THR A 269 -8.97 31.52 27.83
N ALA A 270 -9.74 31.16 28.87
CA ALA A 270 -10.52 32.00 29.80
C ALA A 270 -11.53 33.06 29.28
N ASN A 271 -12.83 32.87 29.58
CA ASN A 271 -13.51 33.46 30.76
C ASN A 271 -15.02 33.11 30.84
N GLN A 272 -15.58 33.36 32.03
CA GLN A 272 -16.77 32.76 32.68
C GLN A 272 -18.16 33.35 32.29
N ASP A 273 -19.15 32.45 32.21
CA ASP A 273 -20.62 32.42 32.55
C ASP A 273 -21.43 33.68 33.00
N PRO A 274 -22.80 33.68 33.08
CA PRO A 274 -23.79 32.61 32.76
C PRO A 274 -25.16 33.04 32.10
N ALA A 275 -25.94 32.00 31.73
CA ALA A 275 -27.41 31.87 31.69
C ALA A 275 -28.23 32.46 30.51
N HIS A 276 -28.83 31.58 29.67
CA HIS A 276 -30.28 31.24 29.63
C HIS A 276 -30.61 30.31 28.43
N LEU A 277 -31.37 29.24 28.65
CA LEU A 277 -32.09 28.43 27.63
C LEU A 277 -33.59 28.84 27.63
N PRO A 278 -34.48 28.35 26.74
CA PRO A 278 -34.30 27.61 25.48
C PRO A 278 -35.09 28.23 24.30
N GLY A 279 -34.82 27.78 23.07
CA GLY A 279 -35.66 28.11 21.91
C GLY A 279 -35.28 27.31 20.67
N VAL A 280 -36.18 26.43 20.27
CA VAL A 280 -36.17 25.65 19.02
C VAL A 280 -36.14 26.61 17.84
N GLU A 281 -35.19 26.46 16.90
CA GLU A 281 -35.40 26.89 15.52
C GLU A 281 -34.47 26.15 14.56
N GLU A 282 -35.08 25.62 13.50
CA GLU A 282 -34.46 25.00 12.33
C GLU A 282 -33.44 25.97 11.73
N SER A 283 -32.22 25.49 11.45
CA SER A 283 -31.33 26.20 10.54
C SER A 283 -30.73 25.23 9.53
N GLN A 284 -31.25 25.40 8.31
CA GLN A 284 -30.78 24.94 7.02
C GLN A 284 -29.24 24.77 6.98
N GLN A 285 -28.80 23.57 6.62
CA GLN A 285 -27.42 23.28 6.22
C GLN A 285 -27.09 24.11 4.97
N LYS A 286 -26.51 25.28 5.19
CA LYS A 286 -25.82 26.04 4.16
C LYS A 286 -24.59 25.23 3.75
N ILE A 287 -24.63 24.70 2.53
CA ILE A 287 -23.52 24.06 1.83
C ILE A 287 -22.34 25.04 1.85
N VAL A 288 -21.34 24.79 2.71
CA VAL A 288 -20.06 25.49 2.64
C VAL A 288 -19.22 24.72 1.62
N ALA A 289 -18.96 25.38 0.50
CA ALA A 289 -18.07 24.89 -0.54
C ALA A 289 -16.66 24.59 0.04
N PRO A 290 -15.94 23.58 -0.48
CA PRO A 290 -14.60 23.27 -0.01
C PRO A 290 -13.66 24.45 -0.30
N THR A 291 -12.89 24.84 0.70
CA THR A 291 -11.87 25.89 0.60
C THR A 291 -10.73 25.43 -0.32
N PRO A 292 -10.19 26.27 -1.23
CA PRO A 292 -9.34 25.80 -2.35
C PRO A 292 -7.86 25.52 -2.00
N ASN A 293 -7.44 25.61 -0.73
CA ASN A 293 -6.03 25.84 -0.41
C ASN A 293 -5.32 24.64 0.24
N SER A 294 -5.45 23.46 -0.35
CA SER A 294 -4.49 22.36 -0.16
C SER A 294 -3.80 22.11 -1.50
N PRO A 295 -2.45 22.13 -1.61
CA PRO A 295 -1.78 21.73 -2.83
C PRO A 295 -2.25 20.33 -3.22
N PRO A 296 -2.63 20.08 -4.49
CA PRO A 296 -3.00 18.75 -4.92
C PRO A 296 -1.80 17.83 -4.69
N LYS A 297 -1.91 16.91 -3.71
CA LYS A 297 -0.95 15.82 -3.58
C LYS A 297 -1.06 15.01 -4.87
N ALA A 298 0.01 14.96 -5.65
CA ALA A 298 0.07 14.06 -6.79
C ALA A 298 -0.19 12.64 -6.31
N VAL A 299 -1.19 11.98 -6.91
CA VAL A 299 -1.52 10.59 -6.61
C VAL A 299 -0.35 9.72 -7.09
N PRO A 300 0.27 8.89 -6.22
CA PRO A 300 1.31 7.95 -6.63
C PRO A 300 0.84 7.09 -7.81
N LYS A 301 1.72 6.81 -8.77
CA LYS A 301 1.43 5.82 -9.82
C LYS A 301 1.79 4.44 -9.29
N GLY A 302 0.81 3.66 -8.85
CA GLY A 302 1.08 2.30 -8.45
C GLY A 302 -0.10 1.35 -8.42
N SER A 303 0.22 0.08 -8.25
CA SER A 303 -0.74 -1.02 -8.23
C SER A 303 -0.26 -2.12 -7.31
N VAL A 304 -1.21 -2.87 -6.76
CA VAL A 304 -0.95 -4.13 -6.07
C VAL A 304 -1.71 -5.23 -6.81
N GLN A 305 -0.99 -6.26 -7.24
CA GLN A 305 -1.58 -7.44 -7.87
C GLN A 305 -1.37 -8.67 -6.99
N CYS A 306 -2.42 -9.48 -6.87
CA CYS A 306 -2.37 -10.77 -6.17
C CYS A 306 -2.39 -11.88 -7.22
N LEU A 307 -1.31 -12.65 -7.31
CA LEU A 307 -1.22 -13.84 -8.15
C LEU A 307 -1.66 -15.09 -7.36
N PRO A 308 -2.02 -16.19 -8.03
CA PRO A 308 -2.29 -17.47 -7.36
C PRO A 308 -1.10 -17.96 -6.54
N ASP A 309 -1.31 -18.96 -5.68
CA ASP A 309 -0.21 -19.62 -4.99
C ASP A 309 0.78 -20.26 -5.97
N LEU A 310 2.01 -20.47 -5.50
CA LEU A 310 3.01 -21.22 -6.24
C LEU A 310 2.68 -22.71 -6.12
N ASP A 311 2.00 -23.25 -7.13
CA ASP A 311 1.81 -24.68 -7.29
C ASP A 311 3.09 -25.29 -7.89
N ASP A 312 3.85 -26.02 -7.07
CA ASP A 312 5.11 -26.68 -7.46
C ASP A 312 4.97 -27.70 -8.63
N GLU A 313 3.74 -28.01 -9.09
CA GLU A 313 3.47 -29.01 -10.16
C GLU A 313 2.94 -28.45 -11.48
N LYS A 314 2.45 -27.20 -11.55
CA LYS A 314 2.07 -26.58 -12.83
C LYS A 314 3.30 -25.90 -13.45
N LYS A 315 4.21 -26.68 -14.02
CA LYS A 315 5.03 -26.16 -15.12
C LYS A 315 4.06 -25.80 -16.26
N PRO A 316 4.10 -24.59 -16.83
CA PRO A 316 3.31 -24.29 -18.02
C PRO A 316 3.70 -25.27 -19.13
N GLU A 317 2.73 -25.91 -19.78
CA GLU A 317 2.96 -26.81 -20.92
C GLU A 317 3.62 -26.08 -22.11
N ASP A 318 3.66 -24.74 -22.08
CA ASP A 318 4.33 -23.87 -23.07
C ASP A 318 5.49 -23.02 -22.49
N ALA A 319 6.05 -23.39 -21.33
CA ALA A 319 7.28 -22.73 -20.86
C ALA A 319 8.47 -23.26 -21.66
N GLN A 320 8.88 -22.48 -22.66
CA GLN A 320 10.14 -22.63 -23.36
C GLN A 320 11.25 -22.90 -22.34
N GLU A 321 11.76 -24.14 -22.38
CA GLU A 321 12.85 -24.64 -21.55
C GLU A 321 13.99 -23.62 -21.56
N ASN A 322 14.32 -23.04 -20.40
CA ASN A 322 15.45 -22.12 -20.10
C ASN A 322 15.15 -20.67 -19.65
N SER A 323 13.95 -20.33 -19.15
CA SER A 323 13.78 -19.11 -18.35
C SER A 323 13.20 -19.43 -16.98
N PRO A 324 13.89 -19.17 -15.85
CA PRO A 324 13.28 -19.29 -14.54
C PRO A 324 12.13 -18.28 -14.44
N VAL A 325 10.91 -18.77 -14.25
CA VAL A 325 9.75 -17.89 -13.99
C VAL A 325 10.00 -17.22 -12.63
N GLU A 326 10.19 -15.91 -12.64
CA GLU A 326 10.35 -15.10 -11.43
C GLU A 326 9.12 -15.32 -10.51
N ALA A 327 9.35 -15.68 -9.24
CA ALA A 327 8.27 -16.01 -8.31
C ALA A 327 7.32 -14.83 -8.08
N PHE A 328 7.90 -13.62 -8.00
CA PHE A 328 7.20 -12.36 -7.79
C PHE A 328 7.63 -11.35 -8.86
N PRO A 329 7.10 -11.44 -10.10
CA PRO A 329 7.48 -10.51 -11.15
C PRO A 329 6.99 -9.11 -10.80
N VAL A 330 7.90 -8.23 -10.40
CA VAL A 330 7.61 -6.83 -10.11
C VAL A 330 8.35 -5.94 -11.10
N LYS A 331 7.58 -5.33 -12.02
CA LYS A 331 8.10 -4.34 -12.96
C LYS A 331 7.76 -2.93 -12.49
N LEU A 332 8.78 -2.09 -12.32
CA LEU A 332 8.61 -0.69 -11.95
C LEU A 332 9.67 0.18 -12.62
N ASP A 333 9.48 0.45 -13.90
CA ASP A 333 10.31 1.37 -14.66
C ASP A 333 9.47 2.59 -15.06
N LEU A 334 9.82 3.77 -14.55
CA LEU A 334 9.23 5.02 -15.02
C LEU A 334 9.82 5.49 -16.36
N THR A 335 11.04 5.03 -16.68
CA THR A 335 11.72 5.27 -17.95
C THR A 335 12.52 4.04 -18.35
N THR A 336 12.66 3.84 -19.66
CA THR A 336 13.56 2.85 -20.25
C THR A 336 14.84 3.48 -20.80
N ASP A 337 14.98 4.82 -20.78
CA ASP A 337 16.23 5.49 -21.18
C ASP A 337 17.31 5.22 -20.12
N PRO A 338 18.43 4.58 -20.46
CA PRO A 338 19.53 4.33 -19.51
C PRO A 338 20.17 5.62 -18.98
N ARG A 339 19.95 6.77 -19.63
CA ARG A 339 20.41 8.10 -19.16
C ARG A 339 19.41 8.77 -18.21
N GLY A 340 18.21 8.21 -18.10
CA GLY A 340 17.15 8.70 -17.24
C GLY A 340 16.31 9.82 -17.83
N GLU A 341 15.19 10.09 -17.17
CA GLU A 341 14.24 11.14 -17.52
C GLU A 341 13.98 12.06 -16.32
N SER A 342 13.60 13.30 -16.60
CA SER A 342 13.28 14.29 -15.57
C SER A 342 11.82 14.17 -15.15
N LEU A 343 11.57 13.93 -13.86
CA LEU A 343 10.25 13.97 -13.23
C LEU A 343 10.05 15.31 -12.54
N ASP A 344 9.01 16.05 -12.95
CA ASP A 344 8.63 17.30 -12.28
C ASP A 344 8.11 17.03 -10.86
N VAL A 345 8.72 17.71 -9.89
CA VAL A 345 8.38 17.65 -8.46
C VAL A 345 8.20 19.04 -7.85
N SER A 346 8.04 20.07 -8.70
CA SER A 346 7.88 21.46 -8.26
C SER A 346 6.71 21.64 -7.28
N PHE A 347 5.64 20.84 -7.43
CA PHE A 347 4.47 20.85 -6.56
C PHE A 347 4.76 20.48 -5.09
N LEU A 348 5.94 19.93 -4.79
CA LEU A 348 6.35 19.59 -3.42
C LEU A 348 7.05 20.75 -2.68
N PHE A 349 7.42 21.81 -3.40
CA PHE A 349 8.23 22.90 -2.85
C PHE A 349 7.42 24.21 -2.80
N LEU A 350 7.68 25.01 -1.77
CA LEU A 350 7.14 26.35 -1.65
C LEU A 350 8.07 27.31 -2.40
N GLY A 351 7.76 27.59 -3.67
CA GLY A 351 8.52 28.55 -4.48
C GLY A 351 8.19 28.44 -5.97
N PRO A 352 8.55 29.46 -6.78
CA PRO A 352 8.31 29.47 -8.22
C PRO A 352 9.35 28.67 -9.02
N MET A 353 10.34 28.04 -8.36
CA MET A 353 11.41 27.31 -9.03
C MET A 353 10.92 25.96 -9.54
N GLU A 354 11.23 25.66 -10.81
CA GLU A 354 11.03 24.32 -11.37
C GLU A 354 12.02 23.34 -10.75
N GLU A 355 11.51 22.33 -10.05
CA GLU A 355 12.31 21.27 -9.45
C GLU A 355 12.05 19.95 -10.18
N LYS A 356 13.13 19.33 -10.67
CA LYS A 356 13.06 18.10 -11.48
C LYS A 356 14.00 17.04 -10.93
N LEU A 357 13.47 15.85 -10.65
CA LEU A 357 14.26 14.68 -10.26
C LEU A 357 14.71 13.90 -11.48
N LEU A 358 15.98 13.53 -11.53
CA LEU A 358 16.46 12.59 -12.52
C LEU A 358 16.12 11.16 -12.09
N VAL A 359 15.19 10.53 -12.82
CA VAL A 359 14.78 9.15 -12.60
C VAL A 359 15.47 8.26 -13.62
N LEU A 360 16.19 7.26 -13.14
CA LEU A 360 16.81 6.20 -13.92
C LEU A 360 15.94 4.92 -13.89
N PRO A 361 16.14 3.98 -14.84
CA PRO A 361 15.51 2.65 -14.79
C PRO A 361 15.81 1.92 -13.48
N PHE A 362 14.93 1.00 -13.07
CA PHE A 362 15.10 0.30 -11.80
C PHE A 362 16.38 -0.57 -11.84
N PRO A 363 17.27 -0.47 -10.84
CA PRO A 363 18.49 -1.26 -10.81
C PRO A 363 18.22 -2.77 -10.82
N LYS A 364 19.07 -3.53 -11.53
CA LYS A 364 18.97 -4.99 -11.56
C LYS A 364 19.55 -5.62 -10.30
N GLU A 365 19.07 -6.81 -9.96
CA GLU A 365 19.47 -7.54 -8.73
C GLU A 365 20.96 -7.86 -8.66
N GLU A 366 21.66 -8.00 -9.80
CA GLU A 366 23.11 -8.27 -9.79
C GLU A 366 23.94 -7.11 -9.21
N GLN A 367 23.33 -5.92 -9.10
CA GLN A 367 23.94 -4.72 -8.50
C GLN A 367 23.64 -4.58 -7.01
N ARG A 368 23.05 -5.60 -6.38
CA ARG A 368 22.69 -5.62 -4.95
C ARG A 368 23.92 -5.55 -4.05
N SER A 369 23.78 -4.85 -2.93
CA SER A 369 24.80 -4.78 -1.87
C SER A 369 25.01 -6.13 -1.19
N ALA A 370 26.24 -6.45 -0.79
CA ALA A 370 26.53 -7.61 0.07
C ALA A 370 25.89 -7.51 1.47
N LYS A 371 25.39 -6.32 1.85
CA LYS A 371 24.63 -6.08 3.09
C LYS A 371 23.11 -6.22 2.90
N CYS A 372 22.69 -6.87 1.82
CA CYS A 372 21.30 -7.13 1.45
C CYS A 372 21.14 -8.62 1.05
N PRO A 373 19.98 -9.25 1.33
CA PRO A 373 18.80 -8.68 1.95
C PRO A 373 18.99 -8.39 3.45
N GLY A 374 18.18 -7.48 3.99
CA GLY A 374 18.17 -7.16 5.41
C GLY A 374 17.59 -8.29 6.27
N PRO A 375 17.66 -8.17 7.61
CA PRO A 375 17.07 -9.15 8.51
C PRO A 375 15.54 -9.17 8.35
N ALA A 376 14.96 -10.37 8.27
CA ALA A 376 13.51 -10.57 8.23
C ALA A 376 12.91 -10.52 9.64
N GLN A 377 11.80 -9.80 9.80
CA GLN A 377 11.00 -9.83 11.02
C GLN A 377 10.30 -11.19 11.20
N GLN A 378 9.80 -11.76 10.11
CA GLN A 378 9.27 -13.12 10.01
C GLN A 378 10.15 -13.93 9.07
N ASN A 379 10.97 -14.81 9.63
CA ASN A 379 12.00 -15.56 8.91
C ASN A 379 11.53 -16.94 8.42
N ASN A 380 10.22 -17.20 8.40
CA ASN A 380 9.69 -18.48 7.94
C ASN A 380 9.85 -18.59 6.40
N PRO A 381 10.53 -19.64 5.91
CA PRO A 381 10.83 -19.79 4.48
C PRO A 381 9.59 -19.96 3.59
N LEU A 382 8.42 -20.27 4.14
CA LEU A 382 7.17 -20.39 3.37
C LEU A 382 6.56 -19.04 2.99
N ILE A 383 7.00 -17.95 3.62
CA ILE A 383 6.45 -16.59 3.43
C ILE A 383 7.56 -15.56 3.18
N LEU A 384 8.70 -16.03 2.68
CA LEU A 384 9.80 -15.19 2.24
C LEU A 384 9.92 -15.27 0.72
N PRO A 385 9.91 -14.13 0.01
CA PRO A 385 10.37 -14.09 -1.37
C PRO A 385 11.83 -14.61 -1.45
N PRO A 386 12.16 -15.35 -2.54
CA PRO A 386 13.46 -16.00 -2.70
C PRO A 386 14.65 -15.03 -2.71
#